data_AF-A0AAE0XXV7-F1
#
_entry.id   AF-A0AAE0XXV7-F1
#
_cell.length_a   1.000
_cell.length_b   1.000
_cell.length_c   1.000
_cell.angle_alpha   90.00
_cell.angle_beta   90.00
_cell.angle_gamma   90.00
#
_symmetry.space_group_name_H-M   'P 1'
#
loop_
_entity.id
_entity.type
_entity.pdbx_description
1 polymer ?
#
loop_
_entity_poly.entity_id
_entity_poly.type
_entity_poly.pdbx_seq_one_letter_code
_entity_poly.pdbx_strand_id
1 'polypeptide(L)'
;MRTFGKKVIVGVHDSRSIYHLKNRVPIDSTLTRMRNVKQFADEVFCVAGTDPTPFLEFIFDKQNRKENAVYIRGNDMPQFPARHLCESLMTVKLLPYTQGVSSTKIRKHLLDSNNYDIVDGTGGVMLY
;
A
#
# COMPACT_ATOMS: atom_id res chain seq x y z
N MET A 1 -13.14 4.58 2.80
CA MET A 1 -12.25 4.99 3.92
C MET A 1 -12.60 6.39 4.43
N ARG A 2 -12.74 7.39 3.55
CA ARG A 2 -13.12 8.77 3.93
C ARG A 2 -14.45 8.89 4.69
N THR A 3 -15.37 7.95 4.54
CA THR A 3 -16.63 7.90 5.30
C THR A 3 -16.47 7.59 6.79
N PHE A 4 -15.30 7.10 7.23
CA PHE A 4 -15.06 6.68 8.61
C PHE A 4 -14.41 7.74 9.50
N GLY A 5 -14.05 8.90 8.96
CA GLY A 5 -13.37 9.93 9.73
C GLY A 5 -13.28 11.27 8.99
N LYS A 6 -13.07 12.34 9.75
CA LYS A 6 -12.92 13.70 9.21
C LYS A 6 -11.60 13.91 8.45
N LYS A 7 -10.60 13.07 8.74
CA LYS A 7 -9.23 13.16 8.21
C LYS A 7 -8.72 11.77 7.87
N VAL A 8 -8.03 11.65 6.75
CA VAL A 8 -7.38 10.43 6.26
C VAL A 8 -5.87 10.63 6.26
N ILE A 9 -5.16 9.83 7.05
CA ILE A 9 -3.70 9.85 7.15
C ILE A 9 -3.18 8.52 6.61
N VAL A 10 -2.20 8.55 5.70
CA VAL A 10 -1.67 7.34 5.06
C VAL A 10 -0.14 7.25 5.17
N GLY A 11 0.34 6.12 5.67
CA GLY A 11 1.76 5.77 5.62
C GLY A 11 2.12 5.10 4.31
N VAL A 12 3.20 5.54 3.65
CA VAL A 12 3.72 4.94 2.41
C VAL A 12 5.14 4.45 2.67
N HIS A 13 5.38 3.14 2.51
CA HIS A 13 6.73 2.59 2.64
C HIS A 13 7.69 3.15 1.59
N ASP A 14 8.93 3.43 1.97
CA ASP A 14 9.97 3.82 1.04
C ASP A 14 10.41 2.64 0.15
N SER A 15 11.17 2.93 -0.91
CA SER A 15 11.59 1.91 -1.85
C SER A 15 12.47 0.83 -1.22
N ARG A 16 13.34 1.20 -0.26
CA ARG A 16 14.20 0.24 0.45
C ARG A 16 13.37 -0.73 1.29
N SER A 17 12.39 -0.23 2.02
CA SER A 17 11.49 -1.06 2.84
C SER A 17 10.66 -2.01 1.99
N ILE A 18 10.16 -1.55 0.83
CA ILE A 18 9.44 -2.43 -0.10
C ILE A 18 10.36 -3.51 -0.65
N TYR A 19 11.60 -3.16 -1.00
CA TYR A 19 12.57 -4.14 -1.46
C TYR A 19 12.79 -5.23 -0.40
N HIS A 20 13.01 -4.86 0.87
CA HIS A 20 13.15 -5.82 1.95
C HIS A 20 11.90 -6.66 2.21
N LEU A 21 10.69 -6.11 2.02
CA LEU A 21 9.42 -6.83 2.22
C LEU A 21 9.08 -7.80 1.07
N LYS A 22 9.39 -7.43 -0.17
CA LYS A 22 8.88 -8.11 -1.37
C LYS A 22 9.96 -8.72 -2.26
N ASN A 23 11.23 -8.49 -1.92
CA ASN A 23 12.39 -8.79 -2.75
C ASN A 23 12.25 -8.23 -4.18
N ARG A 24 11.67 -7.04 -4.31
CA ARG A 24 11.37 -6.37 -5.58
C ARG A 24 11.45 -4.86 -5.44
N VAL A 25 12.05 -4.21 -6.43
CA VAL A 25 12.09 -2.75 -6.51
C VAL A 25 10.74 -2.24 -7.02
N PRO A 26 10.12 -1.24 -6.34
CA PRO A 26 8.93 -0.57 -6.87
C PRO A 26 9.21 0.08 -8.23
N ILE A 27 8.24 0.03 -9.14
CA ILE A 27 8.31 0.74 -10.43
C ILE A 27 8.41 2.26 -10.19
N ASP A 28 7.55 2.78 -9.32
CA ASP A 28 7.52 4.18 -8.97
C ASP A 28 8.40 4.53 -7.76
N SER A 29 9.06 5.68 -7.85
CA SER A 29 9.81 6.27 -6.74
C SER A 29 8.94 6.48 -5.49
N THR A 30 9.54 6.53 -4.30
CA THR A 30 8.83 6.88 -3.05
C THR A 30 8.03 8.19 -3.20
N LEU A 31 8.63 9.21 -3.79
CA LEU A 31 8.00 10.52 -4.00
C LEU A 31 6.77 10.42 -4.92
N THR A 32 6.88 9.71 -6.04
CA THR A 32 5.77 9.49 -6.97
C THR A 32 4.61 8.78 -6.27
N ARG A 33 4.90 7.71 -5.52
CA ARG A 33 3.87 6.95 -4.78
C ARG A 33 3.18 7.79 -3.72
N MET A 34 3.94 8.60 -2.96
CA MET A 34 3.37 9.52 -1.98
C MET A 34 2.48 10.58 -2.65
N ARG A 35 2.89 11.16 -3.78
CA ARG A 35 2.07 12.12 -4.55
C ARG A 35 0.76 11.52 -5.03
N ASN A 36 0.79 10.30 -5.57
CA ASN A 36 -0.40 9.61 -6.04
C ASN A 36 -1.39 9.34 -4.90
N VAL A 37 -0.90 8.97 -3.71
CA VAL A 37 -1.75 8.75 -2.53
C VAL A 37 -2.30 10.07 -1.97
N LYS A 38 -1.49 11.14 -1.99
CA LYS A 38 -1.86 12.44 -1.41
C LYS A 38 -3.11 13.06 -2.02
N GLN A 39 -3.46 12.70 -3.26
CA GLN A 39 -4.70 13.12 -3.92
C GLN A 39 -5.97 12.65 -3.18
N PHE A 40 -5.87 11.59 -2.38
CA PHE A 40 -6.99 10.97 -1.67
C PHE A 40 -6.88 11.04 -0.14
N ALA A 41 -5.76 11.57 0.36
CA ALA A 41 -5.42 11.62 1.78
C ALA A 41 -5.12 13.05 2.23
N ASP A 42 -5.52 13.37 3.45
CA ASP A 42 -5.28 14.67 4.06
C ASP A 42 -3.81 14.80 4.51
N GLU A 43 -3.19 13.71 4.94
CA GLU A 43 -1.75 13.65 5.24
C GLU A 43 -1.12 12.36 4.74
N VAL A 44 0.14 12.44 4.33
CA VAL A 44 0.93 11.31 3.87
C VAL A 44 2.32 11.38 4.51
N PHE A 45 2.76 10.29 5.12
CA PHE A 45 4.10 10.19 5.71
C PHE A 45 4.85 8.97 5.16
N CYS A 46 6.17 9.05 5.19
CA CYS A 46 7.05 7.99 4.71
C CYS A 46 7.32 6.98 5.85
N VAL A 47 7.18 5.69 5.56
CA VAL A 47 7.55 4.59 6.46
C VAL A 47 8.90 4.04 6.00
N ALA A 48 9.95 4.44 6.70
CA ALA A 48 11.33 4.04 6.42
C ALA A 48 11.73 2.79 7.22
N GLY A 49 10.92 1.73 7.10
CA GLY A 49 11.17 0.42 7.71
C GLY A 49 10.19 -0.64 7.19
N THR A 50 10.52 -1.91 7.40
CA THR A 50 9.60 -3.03 7.08
C THR A 50 8.45 -3.12 8.07
N ASP A 51 8.69 -2.73 9.32
CA ASP A 51 7.68 -2.63 10.38
C ASP A 51 7.13 -1.19 10.49
N PRO A 52 5.83 -0.96 10.23
CA PRO A 52 5.23 0.36 10.35
C PRO A 52 4.92 0.77 11.81
N THR A 53 5.04 -0.13 12.78
CA THR A 53 4.64 0.09 14.19
C THR A 53 5.20 1.38 14.81
N PRO A 54 6.52 1.66 14.80
CA PRO A 54 7.04 2.88 15.42
C PRO A 54 6.55 4.15 14.74
N PHE A 55 6.38 4.13 13.41
CA PHE A 55 5.89 5.28 12.66
C PHE A 55 4.41 5.58 12.99
N LEU A 56 3.60 4.53 13.16
CA LEU A 56 2.21 4.66 13.60
C LEU A 56 2.12 5.19 15.03
N GLU A 57 3.04 4.81 15.90
CA GLU A 57 3.09 5.33 17.26
C GLU A 57 3.40 6.83 17.30
N PHE A 58 4.32 7.30 16.44
CA PHE A 58 4.73 8.71 16.41
C PHE A 58 3.73 9.63 15.72
N ILE A 59 2.98 9.13 14.74
CA ILE A 59 1.95 9.94 14.07
C ILE A 59 0.66 10.04 14.89
N PHE A 60 0.46 9.12 15.84
CA PHE A 60 -0.72 9.13 16.69
C PHE A 60 -0.62 10.22 17.75
N ASP A 61 -1.63 11.10 17.79
CA ASP A 61 -1.75 12.09 18.85
C ASP A 61 -2.15 11.41 20.16
N LYS A 62 -1.16 11.13 21.01
CA LYS A 62 -1.34 10.50 22.33
C LYS A 62 -2.13 11.37 23.32
N GLN A 63 -2.27 12.67 23.06
CA GLN A 63 -3.03 13.59 23.92
C GLN A 63 -4.54 13.51 23.62
N ASN A 64 -4.92 13.15 22.39
CA ASN A 64 -6.29 12.84 22.02
C ASN A 64 -6.62 11.37 22.30
N ARG A 65 -7.62 11.13 23.16
CA ARG A 65 -8.06 9.79 23.59
C ARG A 65 -8.39 8.85 22.42
N LYS A 66 -8.37 7.53 22.69
CA LYS A 66 -8.57 6.41 21.73
C LYS A 66 -9.79 6.52 20.80
N GLU A 67 -10.81 7.28 21.19
CA GLU A 67 -12.10 7.34 20.51
C GLU A 67 -12.10 8.17 19.22
N ASN A 68 -11.03 8.95 18.98
CA ASN A 68 -10.98 9.87 17.84
C ASN A 68 -10.35 9.29 16.57
N ALA A 69 -9.93 8.02 16.59
CA ALA A 69 -9.20 7.42 15.48
C ALA A 69 -9.68 6.00 15.13
N VAL A 70 -9.45 5.63 13.87
CA VAL A 70 -9.74 4.30 13.35
C VAL A 70 -8.62 3.87 12.40
N TYR A 71 -8.05 2.70 12.64
CA TYR A 71 -7.12 2.05 11.73
C TYR A 71 -7.91 1.18 10.74
N ILE A 72 -7.72 1.42 9.45
CA ILE A 72 -8.46 0.73 8.39
C ILE A 72 -7.49 -0.08 7.52
N ARG A 73 -7.82 -1.35 7.27
CA ARG A 73 -7.05 -2.25 6.41
C ARG A 73 -7.98 -3.17 5.61
N GLY A 74 -7.47 -3.74 4.53
CA GLY A 74 -8.10 -4.93 3.93
C GLY A 74 -8.10 -6.13 4.89
N ASN A 75 -9.04 -7.04 4.68
CA ASN A 75 -9.15 -8.29 5.45
C ASN A 75 -8.25 -9.42 4.91
N ASP A 76 -7.35 -9.12 3.97
CA ASP A 76 -6.41 -10.05 3.34
C ASP A 76 -5.29 -10.51 4.30
N MET A 77 -4.95 -9.69 5.29
CA MET A 77 -4.00 -10.02 6.34
C MET A 77 -4.47 -9.48 7.70
N PRO A 78 -5.35 -10.23 8.41
CA PRO A 78 -5.87 -9.81 9.70
C PRO A 78 -4.81 -9.72 10.80
N GLN A 79 -3.73 -10.51 10.70
CA GLN A 79 -2.62 -10.50 11.65
C GLN A 79 -1.44 -9.69 11.09
N PHE A 80 -1.52 -8.37 11.21
CA PHE A 80 -0.49 -7.46 10.71
C PHE A 80 0.44 -6.97 11.83
N PRO A 81 1.71 -6.59 11.52
CA PRO A 81 2.73 -6.28 12.55
C PRO A 81 2.29 -5.27 13.61
N ALA A 82 1.64 -4.18 13.19
CA ALA A 82 1.21 -3.11 14.10
C ALA A 82 -0.14 -3.38 14.80
N ARG A 83 -0.71 -4.60 14.73
CA ARG A 83 -2.08 -4.86 15.18
C ARG A 83 -2.29 -4.54 16.65
N HIS A 84 -1.43 -5.06 17.53
CA HIS A 84 -1.55 -4.86 18.96
C HIS A 84 -1.44 -3.38 19.35
N LEU A 85 -0.56 -2.63 18.68
CA LEU A 85 -0.47 -1.18 18.85
C LEU A 85 -1.75 -0.48 18.38
N CYS A 86 -2.26 -0.83 17.20
CA CYS A 86 -3.48 -0.22 16.68
C CYS A 86 -4.68 -0.51 17.61
N GLU A 87 -4.86 -1.74 18.07
CA GLU A 87 -5.95 -2.10 19.01
C GLU A 87 -5.77 -1.42 20.38
N SER A 88 -4.53 -1.13 20.79
CA SER A 88 -4.29 -0.38 22.03
C SER A 88 -4.51 1.13 21.87
N LEU A 89 -4.37 1.70 20.68
CA LEU A 89 -4.52 3.14 20.44
C LEU A 89 -5.89 3.53 19.87
N MET A 90 -6.53 2.68 19.06
CA MET A 90 -7.68 3.05 18.24
C MET A 90 -8.53 1.85 17.81
N THR A 91 -9.69 2.10 17.20
CA THR A 91 -10.52 1.01 16.65
C THR A 91 -9.89 0.45 15.37
N VAL A 92 -9.81 -0.88 15.23
CA VAL A 92 -9.37 -1.54 13.98
C VAL A 92 -10.59 -1.96 13.18
N LYS A 93 -10.68 -1.53 11.91
CA LYS A 93 -11.69 -1.98 10.95
C LYS A 93 -11.05 -2.69 9.76
N LEU A 94 -11.45 -3.94 9.57
CA LEU A 94 -11.08 -4.74 8.39
C LEU A 94 -12.18 -4.60 7.33
N LEU A 95 -11.80 -4.17 6.14
CA LEU A 95 -12.71 -4.02 5.00
C LEU A 95 -12.57 -5.22 4.04
N PRO A 96 -13.67 -5.61 3.38
CA PRO A 96 -13.61 -6.68 2.38
C PRO A 96 -12.70 -6.28 1.20
N TYR A 97 -12.04 -7.29 0.63
CA TYR A 97 -11.22 -7.14 -0.56
C TYR A 97 -12.02 -6.53 -1.73
N THR A 98 -11.44 -5.54 -2.41
CA THR A 98 -12.04 -4.94 -3.61
C THR A 98 -11.92 -5.90 -4.79
N GLN A 99 -13.05 -6.37 -5.29
CA GLN A 99 -13.09 -7.28 -6.43
C GLN A 99 -12.72 -6.57 -7.73
N GLY A 100 -12.13 -7.31 -8.67
CA GLY A 100 -11.89 -6.83 -10.03
C GLY A 100 -10.57 -6.10 -10.28
N VAL A 101 -9.85 -5.61 -9.27
CA VAL A 101 -8.61 -4.81 -9.46
C VAL A 101 -7.45 -5.36 -8.62
N SER A 102 -6.38 -5.80 -9.27
CA SER A 102 -5.11 -6.13 -8.60
C SER A 102 -3.91 -5.87 -9.50
N SER A 103 -2.77 -5.50 -8.93
CA SER A 103 -1.54 -5.27 -9.71
C SER A 103 -1.11 -6.52 -10.49
N THR A 104 -1.39 -7.72 -9.96
CA THR A 104 -1.12 -8.99 -10.66
C THR A 104 -2.01 -9.15 -11.89
N LYS A 105 -3.31 -8.84 -11.77
CA LYS A 105 -4.26 -8.89 -12.91
C LYS A 105 -3.86 -7.88 -13.99
N ILE A 106 -3.51 -6.65 -13.60
CA ILE A 106 -3.07 -5.61 -14.53
C ILE A 106 -1.78 -6.03 -15.24
N ARG A 107 -0.78 -6.53 -14.50
CA ARG A 107 0.46 -7.03 -15.11
C ARG A 107 0.20 -8.16 -16.10
N LYS A 108 -0.65 -9.12 -15.74
CA LYS A 108 -1.02 -10.22 -16.64
C LYS A 108 -1.69 -9.69 -17.91
N HIS A 109 -2.65 -8.78 -17.76
CA HIS A 109 -3.33 -8.15 -18.89
C HIS A 109 -2.35 -7.40 -19.81
N LEU A 110 -1.39 -6.64 -19.26
CA LEU A 110 -0.38 -5.93 -20.06
C LEU A 110 0.55 -6.90 -20.80
N LEU A 111 0.96 -8.01 -20.18
CA LEU A 111 1.75 -9.05 -20.84
C LEU A 111 0.95 -9.75 -21.95
N ASP A 112 -0.30 -10.11 -21.66
CA ASP A 112 -1.18 -10.75 -22.64
C ASP A 112 -1.48 -9.81 -23.81
N SER A 113 -1.60 -8.49 -23.57
CA SER A 113 -1.81 -7.47 -24.62
C SER A 113 -0.55 -7.26 -25.47
N ASN A 114 0.63 -7.20 -24.84
CA ASN A 114 1.90 -7.00 -25.56
C ASN A 114 2.34 -8.24 -26.37
N ASN A 115 1.86 -9.44 -26.01
CA ASN A 115 2.12 -10.66 -26.77
C ASN A 115 1.32 -10.76 -28.09
N TYR A 116 0.37 -9.84 -28.35
CA TYR A 116 -0.35 -9.79 -29.63
C TYR A 116 0.28 -8.88 -30.69
N ASP A 117 1.33 -8.12 -30.33
CA ASP A 117 2.02 -7.21 -31.26
C ASP A 117 3.33 -7.79 -31.83
N ILE A 118 3.60 -9.09 -31.64
CA ILE A 118 4.68 -9.78 -32.36
C ILE A 118 4.07 -10.83 -33.30
N VAL A 119 3.47 -10.33 -34.37
CA VAL A 119 3.48 -11.06 -35.64
C VAL A 119 4.26 -10.20 -36.61
N ASP A 120 5.58 -10.34 -36.61
CA ASP A 120 6.35 -10.00 -37.80
C ASP A 120 7.25 -11.17 -38.19
N GLY A 121 7.13 -11.54 -39.46
CA GLY A 121 7.58 -12.80 -40.01
C GLY A 121 9.09 -12.83 -40.20
N THR A 122 9.85 -13.15 -39.16
CA THR A 122 11.13 -13.87 -39.29
C THR A 122 11.51 -14.41 -37.92
N GLY A 123 11.56 -15.73 -37.79
CA GLY A 123 11.81 -16.43 -36.53
C GLY A 123 13.14 -16.07 -35.89
N GLY A 124 13.09 -15.80 -34.58
CA GLY A 124 14.27 -15.65 -33.75
C GLY A 124 13.93 -15.06 -32.38
N VAL A 125 13.60 -15.91 -31.41
CA VAL A 125 13.43 -15.49 -30.02
C VAL A 125 14.79 -15.55 -29.33
N MET A 126 15.34 -14.40 -28.93
CA MET A 126 16.41 -14.31 -27.94
C MET A 126 15.83 -13.73 -26.65
N LEU A 127 15.85 -14.54 -25.59
CA LEU A 127 15.49 -14.15 -24.23
C LEU A 127 16.73 -13.63 -23.51
N TYR A 128 16.66 -12.43 -22.94
CA TYR A 128 17.33 -12.06 -21.69
C TYR A 128 16.37 -11.25 -20.83
#